data_AF-A0A0R0MGC5-F1
#
_entry.id   AF-A0A0R0MGC5-F1
#
_cell.length_a   1.000
_cell.length_b   1.000
_cell.length_c   1.000
_cell.angle_alpha   90.00
_cell.angle_beta   90.00
_cell.angle_gamma   90.00
#
_symmetry.space_group_name_H-M   'P 1'
#
loop_
_entity.id
_entity.type
_entity.pdbx_description
1 polymer ?
#
loop_
_entity_poly.entity_id
_entity_poly.type
_entity_poly.pdbx_seq_one_letter_code
_entity_poly.pdbx_strand_id
1 'polypeptide(L)'
;MGRGAGYNPLSDEEKSEFKRGVMMSCTGPRNVCECFGETLANTLTYEEVQQAMKNRNQPTPFIEEKSKKAMRSCQATESRR
;
A
#
# COMPACT_ATOMS: atom_id res chain seq x y z
N MET A 1 24.80 -5.33 2.94
CA MET A 1 24.52 -5.59 1.51
C MET A 1 23.26 -4.82 1.16
N GLY A 2 23.41 -3.63 0.57
CA GLY A 2 22.29 -2.75 0.25
C GLY A 2 21.57 -3.22 -1.01
N ARG A 3 20.24 -3.31 -0.94
CA ARG A 3 19.39 -3.63 -2.11
C ARG A 3 19.61 -2.52 -3.15
N GLY A 4 20.16 -2.89 -4.31
CA GLY A 4 20.45 -1.97 -5.40
C GLY A 4 19.17 -1.30 -5.92
N ALA A 5 19.30 -0.04 -6.31
CA ALA A 5 18.24 0.74 -6.92
C ALA A 5 17.69 0.02 -8.17
N GLY A 6 16.37 -0.11 -8.25
CA GLY A 6 15.70 -0.76 -9.37
C GLY A 6 14.63 -1.77 -8.95
N TYR A 7 13.36 -1.34 -9.05
CA TYR A 7 12.17 -2.19 -9.24
C TYR A 7 12.04 -3.47 -8.39
N ASN A 8 12.64 -3.53 -7.21
CA ASN A 8 12.48 -4.70 -6.36
C ASN A 8 11.06 -4.72 -5.78
N PRO A 9 10.24 -5.74 -6.09
CA PRO A 9 8.99 -5.93 -5.40
C PRO A 9 9.27 -6.14 -3.91
N LEU A 10 8.35 -5.68 -3.05
CA LEU A 10 8.41 -5.93 -1.62
C LEU A 10 8.53 -7.44 -1.37
N SER A 11 9.44 -7.85 -0.48
CA SER A 11 9.49 -9.22 0.01
C SER A 11 8.21 -9.53 0.81
N ASP A 12 7.84 -10.81 0.93
CA ASP A 12 6.63 -11.24 1.65
C ASP A 12 6.55 -10.70 3.09
N GLU A 13 7.71 -10.58 3.76
CA GLU A 13 7.82 -10.00 5.09
C GLU A 13 7.51 -8.49 5.08
N GLU A 14 8.04 -7.75 4.11
CA GLU A 14 7.80 -6.30 3.95
C GLU A 14 6.36 -6.01 3.52
N LYS A 15 5.78 -6.87 2.67
CA LYS A 15 4.35 -6.82 2.31
C LYS A 15 3.48 -7.02 3.54
N SER A 16 3.85 -7.94 4.43
CA SER A 16 3.10 -8.22 5.66
C SER A 16 3.15 -7.04 6.63
N GLU A 17 4.33 -6.47 6.87
CA GLU A 17 4.52 -5.27 7.68
C GLU A 17 3.74 -4.08 7.10
N PHE A 18 3.82 -3.89 5.78
CA PHE A 18 3.10 -2.82 5.08
C PHE A 18 1.58 -3.01 5.15
N LYS A 19 1.05 -4.21 4.87
CA LYS A 19 -0.38 -4.53 5.04
C LYS A 19 -0.82 -4.25 6.47
N ARG A 20 -0.01 -4.59 7.47
CA ARG A 20 -0.32 -4.36 8.89
C ARG A 20 -0.41 -2.88 9.21
N GLY A 21 0.54 -2.06 8.74
CA GLY A 21 0.49 -0.61 8.88
C GLY A 21 -0.72 0.02 8.17
N VAL A 22 -1.03 -0.43 6.96
CA VAL A 22 -2.21 0.00 6.21
C VAL A 22 -3.50 -0.37 6.95
N MET A 23 -3.62 -1.58 7.49
CA MET A 23 -4.78 -2.00 8.27
C MET A 23 -4.97 -1.17 9.54
N MET A 24 -3.87 -0.73 10.19
CA MET A 24 -3.97 0.15 11.37
C MET A 24 -4.37 1.59 11.02
N SER A 25 -3.96 2.09 9.85
CA SER A 25 -4.35 3.43 9.37
C SER A 25 -5.68 3.47 8.62
N CYS A 26 -6.20 2.33 8.18
CA CYS A 26 -7.43 2.26 7.42
C CYS A 26 -8.65 2.27 8.36
N THR A 27 -9.48 3.30 8.23
CA THR A 27 -10.74 3.49 8.98
C THR A 27 -11.96 2.85 8.31
N GLY A 28 -11.77 2.12 7.21
CA GLY A 28 -12.84 1.44 6.49
C GLY A 28 -13.23 0.08 7.08
N PRO A 29 -14.20 -0.62 6.47
CA PRO A 29 -14.53 -1.98 6.85
C PRO A 29 -13.35 -2.93 6.53
N ARG A 30 -13.20 -3.97 7.35
CA ARG A 30 -11.99 -4.81 7.42
C ARG A 30 -11.63 -5.43 6.06
N ASN A 31 -12.62 -5.89 5.32
CA ASN A 31 -12.53 -6.38 3.94
C ASN A 31 -11.97 -5.34 2.95
N VAL A 32 -12.42 -4.07 3.02
CA VAL A 32 -11.87 -2.99 2.20
C VAL A 32 -10.42 -2.71 2.58
N CYS A 33 -10.11 -2.70 3.88
CA CYS A 33 -8.76 -2.46 4.37
C CYS A 33 -7.79 -3.59 4.00
N GLU A 34 -8.23 -4.85 4.04
CA GLU A 34 -7.46 -6.00 3.57
C GLU A 34 -7.21 -5.92 2.06
N CYS A 35 -8.26 -5.68 1.26
CA CYS A 35 -8.13 -5.48 -0.18
C CYS A 35 -7.19 -4.31 -0.51
N PHE A 36 -7.30 -3.21 0.22
CA PHE A 36 -6.50 -2.01 0.03
C PHE A 36 -5.02 -2.28 0.33
N GLY A 37 -4.73 -2.89 1.48
CA GLY A 37 -3.36 -3.26 1.85
C GLY A 37 -2.74 -4.23 0.87
N GLU A 38 -3.51 -5.22 0.40
CA GLU A 38 -3.02 -6.22 -0.54
C GLU A 38 -2.79 -5.65 -1.95
N THR A 39 -3.69 -4.77 -2.40
CA THR A 39 -3.53 -4.07 -3.68
C THR A 39 -2.29 -3.18 -3.65
N LEU A 40 -2.11 -2.38 -2.60
CA LEU A 40 -0.93 -1.53 -2.47
C LEU A 40 0.36 -2.33 -2.32
N ALA A 41 0.36 -3.42 -1.54
CA ALA A 41 1.52 -4.30 -1.39
C ALA A 41 1.93 -5.00 -2.70
N ASN A 42 1.00 -5.19 -3.63
CA ASN A 42 1.29 -5.71 -4.97
C ASN A 42 1.61 -4.63 -6.00
N THR A 43 1.16 -3.38 -5.79
CA THR A 43 1.29 -2.28 -6.75
C THR A 43 2.47 -1.36 -6.45
N LEU A 44 2.90 -1.29 -5.19
CA LEU A 44 4.03 -0.48 -4.74
C LEU A 44 5.31 -1.33 -4.71
N THR A 45 6.39 -0.69 -5.14
CA THR A 45 7.75 -1.22 -5.02
C THR A 45 8.39 -0.85 -3.68
N TYR A 46 9.47 -1.54 -3.32
CA TYR A 46 10.20 -1.23 -2.08
C TYR A 46 10.67 0.22 -2.02
N GLU A 47 11.16 0.78 -3.12
CA GLU A 47 11.58 2.19 -3.19
C GLU A 47 10.41 3.15 -2.97
N GLU A 48 9.24 2.88 -3.55
CA GLU A 48 8.05 3.70 -3.32
C GLU A 48 7.63 3.67 -1.85
N VAL A 49 7.57 2.48 -1.24
CA VAL A 49 7.23 2.37 0.19
C VAL A 49 8.30 3.04 1.07
N GLN A 50 9.58 2.86 0.76
CA GLN A 50 10.68 3.54 1.46
C GLN A 50 10.60 5.06 1.30
N GLN A 51 10.25 5.57 0.13
CA GLN A 51 10.03 7.00 -0.09
C GLN A 51 8.83 7.51 0.71
N ALA A 52 7.72 6.76 0.76
CA ALA A 52 6.57 7.09 1.60
C ALA A 52 6.91 7.10 3.09
N MET A 53 7.70 6.11 3.55
CA MET A 53 8.15 5.99 4.94
C MET A 53 9.18 7.07 5.31
N LYS A 54 10.11 7.39 4.41
CA LYS A 54 11.12 8.45 4.61
C LYS A 54 10.48 9.83 4.67
N ASN A 55 9.53 10.11 3.79
CA ASN A 55 8.74 11.34 3.82
C ASN A 55 7.60 11.21 4.82
N ARG A 56 7.92 10.87 6.09
CA ARG A 56 7.04 10.85 7.27
C ARG A 56 6.04 12.04 7.24
N ASN A 57 4.87 11.84 6.63
CA ASN A 57 3.73 12.77 6.46
C ASN A 57 3.49 13.40 5.07
N GLN A 58 4.23 13.06 4.02
CA GLN A 58 3.84 13.40 2.65
C GLN A 58 3.88 12.15 1.76
N PRO A 59 2.73 11.48 1.54
CA PRO A 59 2.65 10.54 0.44
C PRO A 59 3.02 11.31 -0.83
N THR A 60 4.02 10.82 -1.58
CA THR A 60 4.29 11.37 -2.90
C THR A 60 3.00 11.28 -3.73
N PRO A 61 2.70 12.26 -4.60
CA PRO A 61 1.44 12.32 -5.33
C PRO A 61 1.13 11.02 -6.09
N PHE A 62 2.17 10.30 -6.52
CA PHE A 62 2.07 9.00 -7.15
C PHE A 62 1.54 7.88 -6.22
N ILE A 63 2.01 7.84 -4.98
CA ILE A 63 1.56 6.85 -3.98
C ILE A 63 0.17 7.22 -3.48
N GLU A 64 -0.12 8.51 -3.33
CA GLU A 64 -1.47 8.98 -2.98
C GLU A 64 -2.49 8.59 -4.05
N GLU A 65 -2.17 8.78 -5.33
CA GLU A 65 -3.04 8.39 -6.45
C GLU A 65 -3.27 6.87 -6.48
N LYS A 66 -2.21 6.08 -6.36
CA LYS A 66 -2.30 4.61 -6.25
C LYS A 66 -3.16 4.20 -5.05
N SER A 67 -2.99 4.87 -3.92
CA SER A 67 -3.75 4.60 -2.70
C SER A 67 -5.24 4.92 -2.89
N LYS A 68 -5.57 6.09 -3.40
CA LYS A 68 -6.96 6.47 -3.70
C LYS A 68 -7.60 5.52 -4.71
N LYS A 69 -6.87 5.11 -5.75
CA LYS A 69 -7.35 4.16 -6.76
C LYS A 69 -7.62 2.78 -6.17
N ALA A 70 -6.67 2.24 -5.39
CA ALA A 70 -6.83 0.97 -4.70
C ALA A 70 -8.03 1.00 -3.75
N MET A 71 -8.16 2.05 -2.93
CA MET A 71 -9.25 2.20 -1.99
C MET A 71 -10.62 2.30 -2.69
N ARG A 72 -10.74 3.11 -3.75
CA ARG A 72 -11.98 3.20 -4.56
C ARG A 72 -12.33 1.88 -5.22
N SER A 73 -11.34 1.15 -5.75
CA SER A 73 -11.57 -0.16 -6.35
C SER A 73 -12.09 -1.15 -5.31
N CYS A 74 -11.45 -1.23 -4.15
CA CYS A 74 -11.86 -2.12 -3.06
C CYS A 74 -13.24 -1.77 -2.49
N GLN A 75 -13.54 -0.48 -2.30
CA GLN A 75 -14.88 -0.04 -1.89
C GLN A 75 -15.95 -0.37 -2.94
N ALA A 76 -15.63 -0.21 -4.24
CA ALA A 76 -16.55 -0.54 -5.33
C ALA A 76 -16.82 -2.06 -5.42
N THR A 77 -15.83 -2.89 -5.09
CA THR A 77 -16.00 -4.35 -5.01
C THR A 77 -16.87 -4.76 -3.82
N GLU A 78 -16.73 -4.09 -2.68
CA GLU A 78 -17.57 -4.30 -1.50
C GLU A 78 -19.03 -3.90 -1.72
N SER A 79 -19.26 -2.74 -2.35
CA SER A 79 -20.61 -2.25 -2.60
C SER A 79 -21.42 -3.07 -3.62
N ARG A 80 -20.80 -4.08 -4.26
CA ARG A 80 -21.45 -5.03 -5.18
C ARG A 80 -21.74 -6.40 -4.57
N ARG A 81 -21.35 -6.64 -3.32
CA ARG A 81 -21.75 -7.83 -2.55
C ARG A 81 -23.01 -7.56 -1.75
#